data_AF-A0A7C2I4Z0-F1
#
_entry.id   AF-A0A7C2I4Z0-F1
#
_cell.length_a   1.000
_cell.length_b   1.000
_cell.length_c   1.000
_cell.angle_alpha   90.00
_cell.angle_beta   90.00
_cell.angle_gamma   90.00
#
_symmetry.space_group_name_H-M   'P 1'
#
loop_
_entity.id
_entity.type
_entity.pdbx_description
1 polymer ?
#
loop_
_entity_poly.entity_id
_entity_poly.type
_entity_poly.pdbx_seq_one_letter_code
_entity_poly.pdbx_strand_id
1 'polypeptide(L)'
;MDALRGTGPTARDVPLPLRRLLRRVRWAVARRRALDWMVQTTAVAAGASLVVTLLRTVVALDLSGLAVLAGGLGAALLAWLAGLLLPVGDAVAVARWADRWLGLRERTSTALELVAGRTRRTTLAGRTLEDATEAARHVDVAAAFPRRTPPGTRRAAVLVAAAVAAAVVLPGITVPGTPAHRVAEQIRREGRRLEEAARRLEQRARTERIPEARRAAPEVRDVARRLQQERVTRPEALARLGALEARLEQARRQVQERLEERGALRPPPDVPADLFRPQHRLERQVRQLRELAARLAQTPEGEQPRGDLLQRLGELAQGGEGELPAEARRRVEEARRQAERGDVVGAGQALTEALQELEGLEALTADEEALRQAQRQVAASAERIAQGPGAAPEEESPQAARVDPPARAPGGERAAPRGEGGAEPAEGPHEGVQPGRGSVEEKLGAPTRRLDAARARSRVRGQEGTGDVQSGELVGPARLTRVRTPLVRVTAAVVRRADAYLARVRVPADRRAAVRRYFERLAQR
;
A
#
# COMPACT_ATOMS: atom_id res chain seq x y z
N MET A 1 3.12 47.73 -48.69
CA MET A 1 3.23 46.28 -48.41
C MET A 1 1.90 45.63 -48.01
N ASP A 2 0.74 46.17 -48.44
CA ASP A 2 -0.60 45.62 -48.09
C ASP A 2 -1.43 45.10 -49.28
N ALA A 3 -0.85 44.97 -50.48
CA ALA A 3 -1.58 44.57 -51.69
C ALA A 3 -1.57 43.05 -52.00
N LEU A 4 -1.14 42.20 -51.06
CA LEU A 4 -1.06 40.74 -51.24
C LEU A 4 -1.94 39.95 -50.26
N ARG A 5 -2.98 40.57 -49.68
CA ARG A 5 -4.16 39.83 -49.20
C ARG A 5 -5.14 39.67 -50.36
N GLY A 6 -4.69 39.02 -51.42
CA GLY A 6 -5.59 38.52 -52.45
C GLY A 6 -6.61 37.63 -51.76
N THR A 7 -7.88 38.03 -51.82
CA THR A 7 -9.00 37.17 -51.47
C THR A 7 -8.82 35.88 -52.26
N GLY A 8 -8.36 34.83 -51.58
CA GLY A 8 -8.20 33.52 -52.19
C GLY A 8 -9.51 33.18 -52.91
N PRO A 9 -9.44 32.60 -54.12
CA PRO A 9 -10.61 32.35 -54.96
C PRO A 9 -11.70 31.73 -54.10
N THR A 10 -12.83 32.44 -54.01
CA THR A 10 -13.88 32.04 -53.09
C THR A 10 -14.36 30.66 -53.52
N ALA A 11 -14.58 29.75 -52.57
CA ALA A 11 -15.04 28.39 -52.83
C ALA A 11 -16.39 28.29 -53.60
N ARG A 12 -16.95 29.43 -54.02
CA ARG A 12 -18.15 29.59 -54.84
C ARG A 12 -17.88 29.35 -56.34
N ASP A 13 -16.64 29.50 -56.81
CA ASP A 13 -16.31 29.40 -58.24
C ASP A 13 -16.05 27.96 -58.71
N VAL A 14 -16.01 26.99 -57.78
CA VAL A 14 -15.83 25.57 -58.11
C VAL A 14 -17.19 24.93 -58.43
N PRO A 15 -17.36 24.28 -59.59
CA PRO A 15 -18.60 23.57 -59.93
C PRO A 15 -19.04 22.59 -58.84
N LEU A 16 -20.35 22.58 -58.52
CA LEU A 16 -20.93 21.74 -57.45
C LEU A 16 -20.57 20.24 -57.57
N PRO A 17 -20.56 19.60 -58.77
CA PRO A 17 -20.19 18.19 -58.90
C PRO A 17 -18.74 17.93 -58.50
N LEU A 18 -17.81 18.79 -58.94
CA LEU A 18 -16.40 18.69 -58.61
C LEU A 18 -16.17 18.87 -57.10
N ARG A 19 -16.85 19.84 -56.46
CA ARG A 19 -16.79 20.03 -55.00
C ARG A 19 -17.32 18.82 -54.23
N ARG A 20 -18.42 18.20 -54.70
CA ARG A 20 -18.97 16.98 -54.09
C ARG A 20 -18.01 15.80 -54.22
N LEU A 21 -17.39 15.61 -55.39
CA LEU A 21 -16.37 14.58 -55.62
C LEU A 21 -15.17 14.78 -54.69
N LEU A 22 -14.56 15.96 -54.68
CA LEU A 22 -13.41 16.27 -53.84
C LEU A 22 -13.72 16.10 -52.35
N ARG A 23 -14.92 16.49 -51.89
CA ARG A 23 -15.35 16.26 -50.51
C ARG A 23 -15.45 14.77 -50.19
N ARG A 24 -16.00 13.93 -51.08
CA ARG A 24 -16.09 12.47 -50.89
C ARG A 24 -14.71 11.82 -50.86
N VAL A 25 -13.84 12.18 -51.81
CA VAL A 25 -12.44 11.70 -51.84
C VAL A 25 -11.70 12.12 -50.57
N ARG A 26 -11.85 13.38 -50.13
CA ARG A 26 -11.25 13.87 -48.88
C ARG A 26 -11.69 13.05 -47.68
N TRP A 27 -12.99 12.77 -47.54
CA TRP A 27 -13.52 11.94 -46.45
C TRP A 27 -13.03 10.48 -46.54
N ALA A 28 -12.94 9.90 -47.73
CA ALA A 28 -12.41 8.56 -47.92
C ALA A 28 -10.94 8.45 -47.49
N VAL A 29 -10.13 9.44 -47.89
CA VAL A 29 -8.71 9.54 -47.49
C VAL A 29 -8.57 9.79 -45.99
N ALA A 30 -9.34 10.73 -45.42
CA ALA A 30 -9.35 11.01 -43.99
C ALA A 30 -9.68 9.76 -43.19
N ARG A 31 -10.72 9.02 -43.58
CA ARG A 31 -11.12 7.77 -42.93
C ARG A 31 -10.02 6.70 -43.00
N ARG A 32 -9.36 6.53 -44.14
CA ARG A 32 -8.26 5.57 -44.27
C ARG A 32 -7.08 5.94 -43.38
N ARG A 33 -6.66 7.20 -43.39
CA ARG A 33 -5.58 7.71 -42.53
C ARG A 33 -5.94 7.57 -41.04
N ALA A 34 -7.17 7.88 -40.66
CA ALA A 34 -7.68 7.71 -39.30
C ALA A 34 -7.61 6.24 -38.86
N LEU A 35 -7.98 5.29 -39.72
CA LEU A 35 -7.86 3.86 -39.43
C LEU A 35 -6.40 3.41 -39.32
N ASP A 36 -5.51 3.88 -40.20
CA ASP A 36 -4.07 3.58 -40.12
C ASP A 36 -3.49 4.07 -38.78
N TRP A 37 -3.81 5.30 -38.37
CA TRP A 37 -3.40 5.86 -37.08
C TRP A 37 -3.98 5.11 -35.90
N MET A 38 -5.25 4.73 -35.94
CA MET A 38 -5.89 3.92 -34.91
C MET A 38 -5.19 2.57 -34.73
N VAL A 39 -4.86 1.90 -35.83
CA VAL A 39 -4.19 0.58 -35.79
C VAL A 39 -2.76 0.70 -35.27
N GLN A 40 -2.00 1.71 -35.71
CA GLN A 40 -0.65 1.96 -35.22
C GLN A 40 -0.62 2.29 -33.73
N THR A 41 -1.49 3.20 -33.29
CA THR A 41 -1.59 3.59 -31.87
C THR A 41 -2.05 2.42 -31.00
N THR A 42 -3.01 1.61 -31.46
CA THR A 42 -3.45 0.39 -30.77
C THR A 42 -2.32 -0.63 -30.66
N ALA A 43 -1.53 -0.83 -31.72
CA ALA A 43 -0.39 -1.74 -31.69
C ALA A 43 0.70 -1.28 -30.72
N VAL A 44 1.00 0.02 -30.69
CA VAL A 44 1.95 0.62 -29.74
C VAL A 44 1.43 0.48 -28.30
N ALA A 45 0.16 0.75 -28.06
CA ALA A 45 -0.48 0.60 -26.75
C ALA A 45 -0.44 -0.87 -26.26
N ALA A 46 -0.78 -1.82 -27.12
CA ALA A 46 -0.73 -3.24 -26.80
C ALA A 46 0.72 -3.70 -26.52
N GLY A 47 1.68 -3.26 -27.33
CA GLY A 47 3.10 -3.53 -27.09
C GLY A 47 3.59 -2.95 -25.77
N ALA A 48 3.24 -1.70 -25.45
CA ALA A 48 3.59 -1.08 -24.18
C ALA A 48 2.94 -1.80 -22.98
N SER A 49 1.66 -2.18 -23.09
CA SER A 49 0.95 -2.96 -22.07
C SER A 49 1.61 -4.32 -21.83
N LEU A 50 2.03 -5.01 -22.90
CA LEU A 50 2.76 -6.27 -22.79
C LEU A 50 4.11 -6.10 -22.11
N VAL A 51 4.89 -5.07 -22.49
CA VAL A 51 6.18 -4.75 -21.86
C VAL A 51 6.01 -4.42 -20.39
N VAL A 52 5.01 -3.62 -20.02
CA VAL A 52 4.71 -3.30 -18.60
C VAL A 52 4.34 -4.58 -17.84
N THR A 53 3.50 -5.44 -18.41
CA THR A 53 3.08 -6.70 -17.79
C THR A 53 4.25 -7.65 -17.56
N LEU A 54 5.17 -7.76 -18.54
CA LEU A 54 6.41 -8.52 -18.39
C LEU A 54 7.37 -7.87 -17.39
N LEU A 55 7.50 -6.55 -17.39
CA LEU A 55 8.37 -5.85 -16.44
C LEU A 55 7.88 -6.05 -15.00
N ARG A 56 6.56 -6.17 -14.78
CA ARG A 56 5.97 -6.46 -13.47
C ARG A 56 6.39 -7.81 -12.88
N THR A 57 6.78 -8.77 -13.70
CA THR A 57 7.29 -10.06 -13.16
C THR A 57 8.70 -9.92 -12.56
N VAL A 58 9.39 -8.83 -12.87
CA VAL A 58 10.76 -8.53 -12.41
C VAL A 58 10.77 -7.41 -11.37
N VAL A 59 10.00 -6.33 -11.61
CA VAL A 59 9.93 -5.12 -10.79
C VAL A 59 8.53 -4.97 -10.22
N ALA A 60 8.41 -4.71 -8.91
CA ALA A 60 7.12 -4.48 -8.27
C ALA A 60 6.57 -3.08 -8.65
N LEU A 61 5.95 -2.98 -9.84
CA LEU A 61 5.23 -1.79 -10.30
C LEU A 61 3.73 -1.93 -10.01
N ASP A 62 3.13 -0.88 -9.46
CA ASP A 62 1.69 -0.82 -9.15
C ASP A 62 0.80 -0.48 -10.36
N LEU A 63 1.39 -0.30 -11.54
CA LEU A 63 0.66 0.00 -12.78
C LEU A 63 -0.01 -1.26 -13.34
N SER A 64 -1.34 -1.26 -13.47
CA SER A 64 -2.04 -2.37 -14.10
C SER A 64 -1.83 -2.36 -15.63
N GLY A 65 -1.43 -3.50 -16.19
CA GLY A 65 -1.26 -3.64 -17.65
C GLY A 65 -2.56 -3.35 -18.41
N LEU A 66 -3.71 -3.66 -17.80
CA LEU A 66 -5.03 -3.34 -18.32
C LEU A 66 -5.32 -1.83 -18.32
N ALA A 67 -4.92 -1.08 -17.30
CA ALA A 67 -5.08 0.39 -17.32
C ALA A 67 -4.24 1.02 -18.42
N VAL A 68 -3.00 0.53 -18.64
CA VAL A 68 -2.16 0.97 -19.76
C VAL A 68 -2.82 0.68 -21.10
N LEU A 69 -3.40 -0.52 -21.27
CA LEU A 69 -4.12 -0.89 -22.49
C LEU A 69 -5.36 -0.02 -22.68
N ALA A 70 -6.17 0.17 -21.64
CA ALA A 70 -7.39 0.99 -21.70
C ALA A 70 -7.08 2.46 -22.05
N GLY A 71 -6.08 3.06 -21.39
CA GLY A 71 -5.61 4.41 -21.71
C GLY A 71 -5.09 4.50 -23.15
N GLY A 72 -4.37 3.49 -23.62
CA GLY A 72 -3.88 3.41 -24.99
C GLY A 72 -5.00 3.26 -26.04
N LEU A 73 -6.05 2.49 -25.75
CA LEU A 73 -7.25 2.41 -26.61
C LEU A 73 -7.99 3.75 -26.66
N GLY A 74 -8.06 4.47 -25.54
CA GLY A 74 -8.56 5.85 -25.49
C GLY A 74 -7.75 6.78 -26.41
N ALA A 75 -6.42 6.71 -26.35
CA ALA A 75 -5.54 7.46 -27.26
C ALA A 75 -5.72 7.06 -28.73
N ALA A 76 -5.95 5.77 -29.02
CA ALA A 76 -6.23 5.30 -30.37
C ALA A 76 -7.56 5.84 -30.93
N LEU A 77 -8.59 5.92 -30.09
CA LEU A 77 -9.87 6.56 -30.44
C LEU A 77 -9.68 8.06 -30.71
N LEU A 78 -8.90 8.76 -29.90
CA LEU A 78 -8.57 10.17 -30.12
C LEU A 78 -7.76 10.37 -31.40
N ALA A 79 -6.81 9.49 -31.71
CA ALA A 79 -6.05 9.53 -32.95
C ALA A 79 -6.95 9.29 -34.18
N TRP A 80 -7.94 8.39 -34.07
CA TRP A 80 -8.96 8.18 -35.10
C TRP A 80 -9.82 9.44 -35.32
N LEU A 81 -10.34 10.04 -34.24
CA LEU A 81 -11.11 11.29 -34.29
C LEU A 81 -10.28 12.44 -34.88
N ALA A 82 -9.04 12.60 -34.43
CA ALA A 82 -8.12 13.58 -34.96
C ALA A 82 -7.86 13.35 -36.46
N GLY A 83 -7.67 12.10 -36.90
CA GLY A 83 -7.51 11.76 -38.31
C GLY A 83 -8.74 12.10 -39.18
N LEU A 84 -9.94 12.09 -38.61
CA LEU A 84 -11.18 12.50 -39.28
C LEU A 84 -11.37 14.02 -39.31
N LEU A 85 -10.97 14.72 -38.24
CA LEU A 85 -11.17 16.16 -38.08
C LEU A 85 -10.03 17.00 -38.68
N LEU A 86 -8.81 16.49 -38.69
CA LEU A 86 -7.64 17.20 -39.21
C LEU A 86 -7.74 17.35 -40.74
N PRO A 87 -7.40 18.53 -41.27
CA PRO A 87 -7.48 18.79 -42.69
C PRO A 87 -6.53 17.89 -43.48
N VAL A 88 -7.08 17.16 -44.45
CA VAL A 88 -6.31 16.34 -45.40
C VAL A 88 -5.74 17.23 -46.50
N GLY A 89 -4.63 17.90 -46.20
CA GLY A 89 -3.83 18.66 -47.17
C GLY A 89 -4.55 19.80 -47.90
N ASP A 90 -3.82 20.43 -48.83
CA ASP A 90 -4.37 21.43 -49.75
C ASP A 90 -5.39 20.78 -50.70
N ALA A 91 -6.41 21.53 -51.12
CA ALA A 91 -7.45 21.05 -52.02
C ALA A 91 -6.86 20.53 -53.36
N VAL A 92 -5.78 21.16 -53.84
CA VAL A 92 -5.02 20.71 -55.02
C VAL A 92 -4.34 19.36 -54.79
N ALA A 93 -3.83 19.11 -53.59
CA ALA A 93 -3.26 17.79 -53.27
C ALA A 93 -4.33 16.70 -53.27
N VAL A 94 -5.54 16.99 -52.76
CA VAL A 94 -6.68 16.07 -52.81
C VAL A 94 -7.13 15.83 -54.26
N ALA A 95 -7.13 16.85 -55.10
CA ALA A 95 -7.45 16.70 -56.52
C ALA A 95 -6.42 15.83 -57.26
N ARG A 96 -5.12 16.03 -57.02
CA ARG A 96 -4.06 15.15 -57.56
C ARG A 96 -4.18 13.71 -57.06
N TRP A 97 -4.67 13.50 -55.84
CA TRP A 97 -4.99 12.16 -55.35
C TRP A 97 -6.20 11.59 -56.06
N ALA A 98 -7.27 12.37 -56.21
CA ALA A 98 -8.45 11.98 -56.98
C ALA A 98 -8.06 11.56 -58.40
N ASP A 99 -7.24 12.35 -59.09
CA ASP A 99 -6.82 12.05 -60.47
C ASP A 99 -6.06 10.73 -60.59
N ARG A 100 -5.12 10.47 -59.66
CA ARG A 100 -4.32 9.23 -59.68
C ARG A 100 -5.14 8.00 -59.32
N TRP A 101 -6.03 8.09 -58.33
CA TRP A 101 -6.79 6.94 -57.83
C TRP A 101 -8.04 6.64 -58.66
N LEU A 102 -8.64 7.67 -59.27
CA LEU A 102 -9.87 7.55 -60.06
C LEU A 102 -9.58 7.51 -61.57
N GLY A 103 -8.31 7.60 -61.98
CA GLY A 103 -7.90 7.57 -63.38
C GLY A 103 -8.34 8.80 -64.19
N LEU A 104 -8.55 9.95 -63.54
CA LEU A 104 -9.08 11.17 -64.18
C LEU A 104 -8.02 11.96 -64.98
N ARG A 105 -6.79 11.45 -65.12
CA ARG A 105 -5.72 12.02 -65.98
C ARG A 105 -5.53 13.53 -65.79
N GLU A 106 -5.33 13.97 -64.54
CA GLU A 106 -5.08 15.37 -64.14
C GLU A 106 -6.26 16.35 -64.32
N ARG A 107 -7.42 15.90 -64.84
CA ARG A 107 -8.57 16.79 -65.10
C ARG A 107 -9.03 17.57 -63.88
N THR A 108 -9.08 16.94 -62.70
CA THR A 108 -9.59 17.61 -61.50
C THR A 108 -8.56 18.54 -60.86
N SER A 109 -7.28 18.19 -60.92
CA SER A 109 -6.20 19.06 -60.43
C SER A 109 -5.99 20.27 -61.33
N THR A 110 -5.96 20.11 -62.66
CA THR A 110 -5.88 21.24 -63.60
C THR A 110 -7.08 22.17 -63.48
N ALA A 111 -8.30 21.63 -63.40
CA ALA A 111 -9.51 22.42 -63.19
C ALA A 111 -9.45 23.23 -61.88
N LEU A 112 -8.96 22.62 -60.80
CA LEU A 112 -8.84 23.30 -59.52
C LEU A 112 -7.71 24.35 -59.52
N GLU A 113 -6.61 24.13 -60.22
CA GLU A 113 -5.52 25.12 -60.37
C GLU A 113 -5.95 26.34 -61.21
N LEU A 114 -6.77 26.13 -62.26
CA LEU A 114 -7.38 27.19 -63.06
C LEU A 114 -8.37 28.03 -62.25
N VAL A 115 -9.24 27.40 -61.45
CA VAL A 115 -10.15 28.11 -60.53
C VAL A 115 -9.37 28.79 -59.41
N ALA A 116 -8.31 28.16 -58.92
CA ALA A 116 -7.44 28.71 -57.88
C ALA A 116 -6.57 29.88 -58.37
N GLY A 117 -6.60 30.21 -59.67
CA GLY A 117 -5.76 31.25 -60.27
C GLY A 117 -4.26 30.94 -60.23
N ARG A 118 -3.88 29.69 -59.97
CA ARG A 118 -2.48 29.24 -59.94
C ARG A 118 -1.92 29.06 -61.36
N THR A 119 -2.81 28.95 -62.34
CA THR A 119 -2.49 28.85 -63.76
C THR A 119 -3.12 30.02 -64.52
N ARG A 120 -2.44 30.55 -65.55
CA ARG A 120 -2.95 31.65 -66.37
C ARG A 120 -4.24 31.23 -67.08
N ARG A 121 -5.31 32.02 -66.95
CA ARG A 121 -6.59 31.76 -67.64
C ARG A 121 -6.38 31.82 -69.16
N THR A 122 -6.69 30.74 -69.85
CA THR A 122 -6.69 30.64 -71.31
C THR A 122 -8.13 30.62 -71.84
N THR A 123 -8.32 30.81 -73.15
CA THR A 123 -9.63 30.67 -73.81
C THR A 123 -10.24 29.27 -73.64
N LEU A 124 -9.40 28.27 -73.35
CA LEU A 124 -9.81 26.89 -73.11
C LEU A 124 -10.25 26.60 -71.66
N ALA A 125 -10.06 27.53 -70.72
CA ALA A 125 -10.32 27.29 -69.30
C ALA A 125 -11.78 26.92 -68.99
N GLY A 126 -12.75 27.42 -69.77
CA GLY A 126 -14.16 27.04 -69.63
C GLY A 126 -14.40 25.59 -70.03
N ARG A 127 -13.84 25.16 -71.17
CA ARG A 127 -13.97 23.79 -71.69
C ARG A 127 -13.29 22.76 -70.80
N THR A 128 -12.13 23.08 -70.21
CA THR A 128 -11.46 22.18 -69.26
C THR A 128 -12.27 22.02 -67.95
N LEU A 129 -12.96 23.07 -67.50
CA LEU A 129 -13.87 22.98 -66.35
C LEU A 129 -15.12 22.14 -66.65
N GLU A 130 -15.70 22.26 -67.85
CA GLU A 130 -16.81 21.43 -68.30
C GLU A 130 -16.42 19.95 -68.36
N ASP A 131 -15.31 19.61 -69.04
CA ASP A 131 -14.82 18.23 -69.15
C ASP A 131 -14.49 17.61 -67.79
N ALA A 132 -13.82 18.35 -66.90
CA ALA A 132 -13.54 17.89 -65.54
C ALA A 132 -14.83 17.66 -64.72
N THR A 133 -15.86 18.47 -64.95
CA THR A 133 -17.16 18.36 -64.27
C THR A 133 -17.96 17.15 -64.77
N GLU A 134 -17.95 16.91 -66.07
CA GLU A 134 -18.58 15.74 -66.69
C GLU A 134 -17.90 14.45 -66.24
N ALA A 135 -16.56 14.41 -66.32
CA ALA A 135 -15.78 13.29 -65.81
C ALA A 135 -16.07 13.00 -64.33
N ALA A 136 -16.19 14.04 -63.49
CA ALA A 136 -16.50 13.90 -62.08
C ALA A 136 -17.89 13.29 -61.79
N ARG A 137 -18.86 13.39 -62.71
CA ARG A 137 -20.21 12.82 -62.53
C ARG A 137 -20.24 11.30 -62.69
N HIS A 138 -19.36 10.76 -63.52
CA HIS A 138 -19.33 9.34 -63.84
C HIS A 138 -18.44 8.51 -62.91
N VAL A 139 -17.72 9.14 -61.99
CA VAL A 139 -16.82 8.44 -61.07
C VAL A 139 -17.55 7.89 -59.85
N ASP A 140 -17.43 6.58 -59.64
CA ASP A 140 -17.79 5.92 -58.39
C ASP A 140 -16.61 5.90 -57.40
N VAL A 141 -16.68 6.79 -56.40
CA VAL A 141 -15.68 6.88 -55.32
C VAL A 141 -15.67 5.64 -54.44
N ALA A 142 -16.80 4.95 -54.27
CA ALA A 142 -16.90 3.78 -53.39
C ALA A 142 -16.17 2.57 -53.99
N ALA A 143 -16.26 2.38 -55.31
CA ALA A 143 -15.53 1.36 -56.04
C ALA A 143 -14.00 1.59 -55.99
N ALA A 144 -13.55 2.83 -56.13
CA ALA A 144 -12.13 3.17 -56.14
C ALA A 144 -11.45 3.15 -54.76
N PHE A 145 -12.22 3.38 -53.69
CA PHE A 145 -11.73 3.31 -52.31
C PHE A 145 -12.43 2.17 -51.57
N PRO A 146 -12.13 0.89 -51.90
CA PRO A 146 -12.74 -0.25 -51.24
C PRO A 146 -12.42 -0.20 -49.74
N ARG A 147 -13.38 -0.64 -48.91
CA ARG A 147 -13.22 -0.77 -47.46
C ARG A 147 -12.25 -1.92 -47.14
N ARG A 148 -10.96 -1.72 -47.44
CA ARG A 148 -9.90 -2.63 -47.07
C ARG A 148 -9.43 -2.29 -45.67
N THR A 149 -9.34 -3.30 -44.82
CA THR A 149 -8.69 -3.17 -43.52
C THR A 149 -7.22 -2.83 -43.72
N PRO A 150 -6.66 -1.89 -42.97
CA PRO A 150 -5.28 -1.51 -43.16
C PRO A 150 -4.32 -2.67 -42.83
N PRO A 151 -3.19 -2.78 -43.55
CA PRO A 151 -2.20 -3.81 -43.28
C PRO A 151 -1.69 -3.62 -41.85
N GLY A 152 -1.77 -4.68 -41.05
CA GLY A 152 -1.40 -4.64 -39.64
C GLY A 152 -2.57 -4.75 -38.66
N THR A 153 -3.83 -4.64 -39.12
CA THR A 153 -5.01 -4.94 -38.28
C THR A 153 -4.92 -6.30 -37.58
N ARG A 154 -4.57 -7.35 -38.34
CA ARG A 154 -4.35 -8.70 -37.76
C ARG A 154 -3.23 -8.72 -36.73
N ARG A 155 -2.11 -8.01 -36.98
CA ARG A 155 -0.97 -7.94 -36.04
C ARG A 155 -1.36 -7.18 -34.76
N ALA A 156 -2.06 -6.06 -34.89
CA ALA A 156 -2.58 -5.30 -33.77
C ALA A 156 -3.58 -6.13 -32.96
N ALA A 157 -4.50 -6.85 -33.61
CA ALA A 157 -5.44 -7.75 -32.95
C ALA A 157 -4.72 -8.88 -32.18
N VAL A 158 -3.70 -9.51 -32.80
CA VAL A 158 -2.87 -10.53 -32.13
C VAL A 158 -2.11 -9.93 -30.95
N LEU A 159 -1.53 -8.73 -31.07
CA LEU A 159 -0.84 -8.05 -29.97
C LEU A 159 -1.79 -7.70 -28.84
N VAL A 160 -3.01 -7.22 -29.14
CA VAL A 160 -4.04 -6.95 -28.13
C VAL A 160 -4.43 -8.25 -27.43
N ALA A 161 -4.68 -9.32 -28.19
CA ALA A 161 -5.00 -10.63 -27.62
C ALA A 161 -3.86 -11.16 -26.73
N ALA A 162 -2.61 -11.02 -27.16
CA ALA A 162 -1.43 -11.40 -26.39
C ALA A 162 -1.27 -10.55 -25.13
N ALA A 163 -1.51 -9.22 -25.20
CA ALA A 163 -1.47 -8.33 -24.05
C ALA A 163 -2.56 -8.67 -23.02
N VAL A 164 -3.78 -8.97 -23.48
CA VAL A 164 -4.89 -9.41 -22.61
C VAL A 164 -4.59 -10.77 -21.98
N ALA A 165 -4.16 -11.75 -22.78
CA ALA A 165 -3.77 -13.06 -22.27
C ALA A 165 -2.63 -12.95 -21.25
N ALA A 166 -1.62 -12.12 -21.55
CA ALA A 166 -0.53 -11.85 -20.64
C ALA A 166 -1.00 -11.22 -19.33
N ALA A 167 -1.88 -10.21 -19.41
CA ALA A 167 -2.43 -9.53 -18.25
C ALA A 167 -3.32 -10.43 -17.37
N VAL A 168 -3.91 -11.49 -17.92
CA VAL A 168 -4.72 -12.46 -17.17
C VAL A 168 -3.88 -13.62 -16.60
N VAL A 169 -2.87 -14.10 -17.34
CA VAL A 169 -2.12 -15.31 -16.98
C VAL A 169 -0.87 -15.03 -16.14
N LEU A 170 -0.16 -13.93 -16.40
CA LEU A 170 1.09 -13.60 -15.68
C LEU A 170 0.93 -13.00 -14.27
N PRO A 171 -0.22 -12.45 -13.81
CA PRO A 171 -0.34 -11.99 -12.44
C PRO A 171 0.11 -13.04 -11.41
N GLY A 172 1.08 -12.62 -10.60
CA GLY A 172 1.72 -13.40 -9.54
C GLY A 172 2.56 -14.61 -9.98
N ILE A 173 2.87 -14.74 -11.28
CA ILE A 173 4.08 -15.47 -11.69
C ILE A 173 5.27 -14.57 -11.36
N THR A 174 6.10 -15.00 -10.43
CA THR A 174 7.33 -14.30 -10.05
C THR A 174 8.54 -15.13 -10.44
N VAL A 175 9.54 -14.47 -11.02
CA VAL A 175 10.81 -15.13 -11.37
C VAL A 175 11.66 -15.24 -10.10
N PRO A 176 12.19 -16.42 -9.74
CA PRO A 176 13.02 -16.59 -8.55
C PRO A 176 14.21 -15.62 -8.56
N GLY A 177 14.56 -15.10 -7.38
CA GLY A 177 15.63 -14.11 -7.21
C GLY A 177 15.24 -12.66 -7.48
N THR A 178 14.03 -12.38 -7.98
CA THR A 178 13.55 -11.00 -8.18
C THR A 178 12.95 -10.40 -6.89
N PRO A 179 12.90 -9.06 -6.76
CA PRO A 179 12.18 -8.38 -5.67
C PRO A 179 10.72 -8.83 -5.54
N ALA A 180 10.03 -9.05 -6.66
CA ALA A 180 8.65 -9.53 -6.67
C ALA A 180 8.51 -10.92 -6.02
N HIS A 181 9.47 -11.82 -6.28
CA HIS A 181 9.50 -13.13 -5.63
C HIS A 181 9.68 -13.02 -4.12
N ARG A 182 10.54 -12.11 -3.64
CA ARG A 182 10.75 -11.89 -2.20
C ARG A 182 9.48 -11.39 -1.51
N VAL A 183 8.73 -10.50 -2.15
CA VAL A 183 7.43 -10.03 -1.65
C VAL A 183 6.43 -11.20 -1.58
N ALA A 184 6.36 -12.03 -2.62
CA ALA A 184 5.49 -13.20 -2.64
C ALA A 184 5.87 -14.21 -1.55
N GLU A 185 7.16 -14.46 -1.34
CA GLU A 185 7.62 -15.30 -0.22
C GLU A 185 7.24 -14.71 1.14
N GLN A 186 7.40 -13.40 1.32
CA GLN A 186 7.01 -12.74 2.57
C GLN A 186 5.51 -12.88 2.83
N ILE A 187 4.66 -12.67 1.81
CA ILE A 187 3.21 -12.88 1.91
C ILE A 187 2.91 -14.33 2.32
N ARG A 188 3.60 -15.33 1.74
CA ARG A 188 3.43 -16.74 2.12
C ARG A 188 3.90 -17.02 3.55
N ARG A 189 5.01 -16.43 4.00
CA ARG A 189 5.53 -16.57 5.36
C ARG A 189 4.55 -15.98 6.38
N GLU A 190 4.05 -14.78 6.13
CA GLU A 190 3.02 -14.16 6.97
C GLU A 190 1.70 -14.94 6.92
N GLY A 191 1.33 -15.50 5.76
CA GLY A 191 0.21 -16.43 5.63
C GLY A 191 0.36 -17.68 6.51
N ARG A 192 1.57 -18.25 6.64
CA ARG A 192 1.83 -19.37 7.57
C ARG A 192 1.71 -18.95 9.04
N ARG A 193 2.28 -17.80 9.40
CA ARG A 193 2.17 -17.22 10.75
C ARG A 193 0.72 -16.99 11.15
N LEU A 194 -0.09 -16.46 10.23
CA LEU A 194 -1.53 -16.27 10.42
C LEU A 194 -2.29 -17.59 10.52
N GLU A 195 -1.88 -18.64 9.81
CA GLU A 195 -2.48 -19.96 9.96
C GLU A 195 -2.19 -20.56 11.35
N GLU A 196 -0.96 -20.40 11.86
CA GLU A 196 -0.60 -20.82 13.22
C GLU A 196 -1.39 -20.03 14.27
N ALA A 197 -1.52 -18.72 14.10
CA ALA A 197 -2.38 -17.86 14.91
C ALA A 197 -3.83 -18.35 14.92
N ALA A 198 -4.40 -18.66 13.74
CA ALA A 198 -5.75 -19.18 13.61
C ALA A 198 -5.92 -20.53 14.34
N ARG A 199 -4.93 -21.42 14.27
CA ARG A 199 -4.95 -22.70 15.01
C ARG A 199 -4.92 -22.50 16.52
N ARG A 200 -4.09 -21.55 17.02
CA ARG A 200 -4.04 -21.20 18.45
C ARG A 200 -5.37 -20.60 18.92
N LEU A 201 -5.95 -19.71 18.11
CA LEU A 201 -7.27 -19.12 18.35
C LEU A 201 -8.36 -20.19 18.40
N GLU A 202 -8.36 -21.13 17.44
CA GLU A 202 -9.31 -22.25 17.39
C GLU A 202 -9.17 -23.18 18.61
N GLN A 203 -7.93 -23.51 19.00
CA GLN A 203 -7.67 -24.35 20.17
C GLN A 203 -8.14 -23.67 21.46
N ARG A 204 -7.81 -22.38 21.63
CA ARG A 204 -8.26 -21.60 22.79
C ARG A 204 -9.78 -21.48 22.84
N ALA A 205 -10.42 -21.19 21.71
CA ALA A 205 -11.88 -21.09 21.63
C ALA A 205 -12.60 -22.41 21.96
N ARG A 206 -11.99 -23.56 21.64
CA ARG A 206 -12.53 -24.87 22.03
C ARG A 206 -12.37 -25.14 23.53
N THR A 207 -11.20 -24.85 24.10
CA THR A 207 -10.92 -25.07 25.52
C THR A 207 -11.75 -24.16 26.43
N GLU A 208 -11.81 -22.87 26.09
CA GLU A 208 -12.48 -21.83 26.89
C GLU A 208 -13.96 -21.64 26.48
N ARG A 209 -14.49 -22.46 25.55
CA ARG A 209 -15.88 -22.43 25.05
C ARG A 209 -16.33 -21.06 24.53
N ILE A 210 -15.45 -20.42 23.77
CA ILE A 210 -15.62 -19.06 23.28
C ILE A 210 -16.35 -19.08 21.91
N PRO A 211 -17.60 -18.61 21.81
CA PRO A 211 -18.41 -18.79 20.60
C PRO A 211 -17.98 -17.91 19.42
N GLU A 212 -17.67 -16.61 19.62
CA GLU A 212 -17.34 -15.73 18.48
C GLU A 212 -15.92 -15.99 17.97
N ALA A 213 -14.93 -16.19 18.86
CA ALA A 213 -13.59 -16.63 18.47
C ALA A 213 -13.60 -17.94 17.67
N ARG A 214 -14.50 -18.88 18.00
CA ARG A 214 -14.68 -20.13 17.24
C ARG A 214 -15.20 -19.90 15.82
N ARG A 215 -16.01 -18.86 15.60
CA ARG A 215 -16.49 -18.45 14.26
C ARG A 215 -15.43 -17.66 13.49
N ALA A 216 -14.64 -16.83 14.17
CA ALA A 216 -13.59 -16.03 13.56
C ALA A 216 -12.36 -16.86 13.13
N ALA A 217 -11.99 -17.90 13.90
CA ALA A 217 -10.84 -18.73 13.61
C ALA A 217 -10.80 -19.33 12.18
N PRO A 218 -11.87 -19.95 11.65
CA PRO A 218 -11.87 -20.43 10.26
C PRO A 218 -11.73 -19.31 9.24
N GLU A 219 -12.29 -18.11 9.48
CA GLU A 219 -12.12 -16.96 8.58
C GLU A 219 -10.64 -16.50 8.51
N VAL A 220 -9.98 -16.38 9.66
CA VAL A 220 -8.55 -16.06 9.73
C VAL A 220 -7.73 -17.14 9.01
N ARG A 221 -8.07 -18.42 9.21
CA ARG A 221 -7.40 -19.55 8.57
C ARG A 221 -7.58 -19.56 7.05
N ASP A 222 -8.77 -19.21 6.56
CA ASP A 222 -9.07 -19.17 5.13
C ASP A 222 -8.30 -18.06 4.43
N VAL A 223 -8.28 -16.86 5.02
CA VAL A 223 -7.44 -15.75 4.51
C VAL A 223 -5.97 -16.16 4.51
N ALA A 224 -5.49 -16.74 5.62
CA ALA A 224 -4.13 -17.24 5.74
C ALA A 224 -3.75 -18.27 4.66
N ARG A 225 -4.63 -19.24 4.38
CA ARG A 225 -4.45 -20.24 3.32
C ARG A 225 -4.44 -19.61 1.93
N ARG A 226 -5.32 -18.65 1.66
CA ARG A 226 -5.34 -17.94 0.38
C ARG A 226 -4.06 -17.14 0.15
N LEU A 227 -3.52 -16.49 1.18
CA LEU A 227 -2.21 -15.82 1.11
C LEU A 227 -1.06 -16.79 0.79
N GLN A 228 -1.19 -18.05 1.19
CA GLN A 228 -0.19 -19.09 0.91
C GLN A 228 -0.33 -19.71 -0.49
N GLN A 229 -1.55 -20.02 -0.91
CA GLN A 229 -1.85 -20.81 -2.11
C GLN A 229 -2.06 -19.95 -3.37
N GLU A 230 -2.78 -18.83 -3.23
CA GLU A 230 -3.13 -18.00 -4.38
C GLU A 230 -1.96 -17.09 -4.75
N ARG A 231 -1.93 -16.69 -6.02
CA ARG A 231 -0.97 -15.73 -6.56
C ARG A 231 -1.36 -14.30 -6.16
N VAL A 232 -1.41 -14.04 -4.86
CA VAL A 232 -1.89 -12.79 -4.29
C VAL A 232 -0.84 -11.70 -4.45
N THR A 233 -1.23 -10.56 -5.03
CA THR A 233 -0.37 -9.38 -5.11
C THR A 233 -0.32 -8.65 -3.76
N ARG A 234 0.74 -7.88 -3.48
CA ARG A 234 0.84 -7.08 -2.24
C ARG A 234 -0.41 -6.22 -1.95
N PRO A 235 -0.91 -5.38 -2.88
CA PRO A 235 -2.11 -4.58 -2.60
C PRO A 235 -3.35 -5.44 -2.34
N GLU A 236 -3.48 -6.56 -3.03
CA GLU A 236 -4.59 -7.50 -2.81
C GLU A 236 -4.50 -8.20 -1.45
N ALA A 237 -3.29 -8.60 -1.03
CA ALA A 237 -3.05 -9.18 0.29
C ALA A 237 -3.42 -8.19 1.40
N LEU A 238 -2.99 -6.92 1.27
CA LEU A 238 -3.33 -5.86 2.21
C LEU A 238 -4.83 -5.56 2.22
N ALA A 239 -5.50 -5.54 1.07
CA ALA A 239 -6.95 -5.35 0.99
C ALA A 239 -7.71 -6.50 1.69
N ARG A 240 -7.27 -7.75 1.51
CA ARG A 240 -7.87 -8.92 2.19
C ARG A 240 -7.64 -8.89 3.70
N LEU A 241 -6.44 -8.51 4.15
CA LEU A 241 -6.14 -8.37 5.58
C LEU A 241 -6.93 -7.23 6.21
N GLY A 242 -7.06 -6.08 5.54
CA GLY A 242 -7.90 -4.97 6.02
C GLY A 242 -9.38 -5.33 6.10
N ALA A 243 -9.89 -6.11 5.14
CA ALA A 243 -11.26 -6.64 5.21
C ALA A 243 -11.46 -7.63 6.37
N LEU A 244 -10.46 -8.47 6.65
CA LEU A 244 -10.47 -9.37 7.80
C LEU A 244 -10.41 -8.60 9.13
N GLU A 245 -9.56 -7.58 9.21
CA GLU A 245 -9.44 -6.71 10.39
C GLU A 245 -10.76 -6.02 10.71
N ALA A 246 -11.45 -5.46 9.71
CA ALA A 246 -12.76 -4.83 9.89
C ALA A 246 -13.82 -5.82 10.42
N ARG A 247 -13.79 -7.09 9.98
CA ARG A 247 -14.69 -8.13 10.49
C ARG A 247 -14.37 -8.53 11.92
N LEU A 248 -13.09 -8.68 12.27
CA LEU A 248 -12.66 -8.95 13.64
C LEU A 248 -13.04 -7.81 14.57
N GLU A 249 -12.92 -6.56 14.11
CA GLU A 249 -13.35 -5.39 14.87
C GLU A 249 -14.88 -5.39 15.08
N GLN A 250 -15.66 -5.72 14.05
CA GLN A 250 -17.11 -5.84 14.18
C GLN A 250 -17.50 -6.94 15.19
N ALA A 251 -16.86 -8.12 15.12
CA ALA A 251 -17.09 -9.20 16.07
C ALA A 251 -16.75 -8.76 17.51
N ARG A 252 -15.63 -8.05 17.68
CA ARG A 252 -15.21 -7.50 18.98
C ARG A 252 -16.23 -6.50 19.52
N ARG A 253 -16.75 -5.59 18.69
CA ARG A 253 -17.79 -4.63 19.10
C ARG A 253 -19.06 -5.34 19.57
N GLN A 254 -19.49 -6.40 18.89
CA GLN A 254 -20.65 -7.20 19.33
C GLN A 254 -20.42 -7.88 20.68
N VAL A 255 -19.21 -8.41 20.93
CA VAL A 255 -18.86 -8.97 22.25
C VAL A 255 -18.85 -7.87 23.31
N GLN A 256 -18.29 -6.71 23.00
CA GLN A 256 -18.25 -5.56 23.91
C GLN A 256 -19.66 -5.04 24.24
N GLU A 257 -20.56 -4.92 23.26
CA GLU A 257 -21.96 -4.54 23.49
C GLU A 257 -22.65 -5.54 24.44
N ARG A 258 -22.45 -6.86 24.25
CA ARG A 258 -22.99 -7.88 25.17
C ARG A 258 -22.38 -7.81 26.57
N LEU A 259 -21.09 -7.47 26.69
CA LEU A 259 -20.43 -7.23 27.98
C LEU A 259 -21.05 -6.02 28.68
N GLU A 260 -21.29 -4.93 27.95
CA GLU A 260 -21.92 -3.72 28.47
C GLU A 260 -23.38 -3.99 28.91
N GLU A 261 -24.15 -4.74 28.13
CA GLU A 261 -25.52 -5.16 28.47
C GLU A 261 -25.57 -5.99 29.76
N ARG A 262 -24.59 -6.87 29.99
CA ARG A 262 -24.50 -7.70 31.21
C ARG A 262 -23.86 -6.99 32.40
N GLY A 263 -23.57 -5.69 32.28
CA GLY A 263 -22.97 -4.92 33.35
C GLY A 263 -21.55 -5.39 33.69
N ALA A 264 -20.74 -5.65 32.65
CA ALA A 264 -19.35 -6.03 32.82
C ALA A 264 -18.59 -5.08 33.74
N LEU A 265 -17.59 -5.64 34.43
CA LEU A 265 -16.78 -4.96 35.42
C LEU A 265 -16.12 -3.72 34.79
N ARG A 266 -16.57 -2.53 35.21
CA ARG A 266 -15.87 -1.31 34.87
C ARG A 266 -14.52 -1.29 35.59
N PRO A 267 -13.43 -0.90 34.91
CA PRO A 267 -12.18 -0.66 35.60
C PRO A 267 -12.40 0.39 36.69
N PRO A 268 -11.81 0.20 37.89
CA PRO A 268 -11.86 1.22 38.93
C PRO A 268 -11.26 2.53 38.40
N PRO A 269 -11.75 3.69 38.85
CA PRO A 269 -11.32 4.99 38.34
C PRO A 269 -9.81 5.22 38.48
N ASP A 270 -9.17 4.57 39.45
CA ASP A 270 -7.75 4.75 39.78
C ASP A 270 -6.80 3.79 39.04
N VAL A 271 -7.33 2.83 38.28
CA VAL A 271 -6.50 1.84 37.56
C VAL A 271 -6.57 2.09 36.05
N PRO A 272 -5.44 2.38 35.39
CA PRO A 272 -5.39 2.48 33.94
C PRO A 272 -6.00 1.23 33.28
N ALA A 273 -6.88 1.42 32.31
CA ALA A 273 -7.59 0.32 31.64
C ALA A 273 -6.66 -0.76 31.08
N ASP A 274 -5.42 -0.40 30.70
CA ASP A 274 -4.42 -1.33 30.19
C ASP A 274 -3.79 -2.24 31.26
N LEU A 275 -3.81 -1.83 32.53
CA LEU A 275 -3.32 -2.63 33.66
C LEU A 275 -4.41 -3.48 34.31
N PHE A 276 -5.67 -3.13 34.05
CA PHE A 276 -6.81 -3.89 34.56
C PHE A 276 -6.91 -5.23 33.80
N ARG A 277 -6.69 -6.35 34.51
CA ARG A 277 -6.91 -7.70 34.00
C ARG A 277 -8.24 -8.25 34.54
N PRO A 278 -9.37 -8.01 33.85
CA PRO A 278 -10.69 -8.43 34.33
C PRO A 278 -10.76 -9.95 34.56
N GLN A 279 -10.09 -10.73 33.72
CA GLN A 279 -10.13 -12.19 33.73
C GLN A 279 -9.69 -12.79 35.07
N HIS A 280 -8.53 -12.39 35.60
CA HIS A 280 -8.03 -12.91 36.88
C HIS A 280 -8.86 -12.49 38.10
N ARG A 281 -9.60 -11.38 38.02
CA ARG A 281 -10.55 -11.02 39.08
C ARG A 281 -11.77 -11.93 39.03
N LEU A 282 -12.34 -12.10 37.84
CA LEU A 282 -13.50 -12.95 37.62
C LEU A 282 -13.22 -14.41 38.02
N GLU A 283 -12.07 -14.95 37.60
CA GLU A 283 -11.62 -16.31 37.96
C GLU A 283 -11.56 -16.51 39.49
N ARG A 284 -11.06 -15.52 40.23
CA ARG A 284 -10.99 -15.59 41.70
C ARG A 284 -12.38 -15.58 42.33
N GLN A 285 -13.30 -14.76 41.82
CA GLN A 285 -14.67 -14.68 42.30
C GLN A 285 -15.45 -15.96 42.01
N VAL A 286 -15.32 -16.50 40.80
CA VAL A 286 -15.92 -17.79 40.43
C VAL A 286 -15.42 -18.90 41.36
N ARG A 287 -14.10 -18.95 41.65
CA ARG A 287 -13.55 -19.92 42.60
C ARG A 287 -14.11 -19.74 44.02
N GLN A 288 -14.18 -18.51 44.51
CA GLN A 288 -14.74 -18.19 45.83
C GLN A 288 -16.22 -18.60 45.93
N LEU A 289 -17.03 -18.27 44.93
CA LEU A 289 -18.45 -18.64 44.91
C LEU A 289 -18.65 -20.15 44.77
N ARG A 290 -17.81 -20.86 44.00
CA ARG A 290 -17.85 -22.34 43.94
C ARG A 290 -17.51 -22.96 45.30
N GLU A 291 -16.54 -22.41 46.01
CA GLU A 291 -16.19 -22.88 47.35
C GLU A 291 -17.35 -22.64 48.35
N LEU A 292 -17.99 -21.47 48.28
CA LEU A 292 -19.15 -21.16 49.12
C LEU A 292 -20.35 -22.06 48.79
N ALA A 293 -20.64 -22.29 47.51
CA ALA A 293 -21.69 -23.19 47.07
C ALA A 293 -21.43 -24.63 47.52
N ALA A 294 -20.18 -25.11 47.41
CA ALA A 294 -19.79 -26.44 47.87
C ALA A 294 -19.91 -26.60 49.39
N ARG A 295 -19.55 -25.57 50.16
CA ARG A 295 -19.73 -25.55 51.63
C ARG A 295 -21.20 -25.53 52.02
N LEU A 296 -22.01 -24.75 51.30
CA LEU A 296 -23.45 -24.68 51.53
C LEU A 296 -24.11 -26.05 51.28
N ALA A 297 -23.74 -26.74 50.20
CA ALA A 297 -24.24 -28.07 49.85
C ALA A 297 -23.85 -29.18 50.85
N GLN A 298 -22.83 -28.96 51.69
CA GLN A 298 -22.42 -29.90 52.74
C GLN A 298 -23.18 -29.68 54.05
N THR A 299 -24.02 -28.63 54.16
CA THR A 299 -24.80 -28.35 55.37
C THR A 299 -26.04 -29.26 55.37
N PRO A 300 -26.25 -30.10 56.41
CA PRO A 300 -27.41 -30.98 56.50
C PRO A 300 -28.74 -30.20 56.45
N GLU A 301 -29.75 -30.77 55.79
CA GLU A 301 -31.10 -30.19 55.78
C GLU A 301 -31.61 -30.04 57.22
N GLY A 302 -31.95 -28.80 57.60
CA GLY A 302 -32.44 -28.46 58.94
C GLY A 302 -31.40 -27.88 59.90
N GLU A 303 -30.10 -27.94 59.58
CA GLU A 303 -29.08 -27.19 60.32
C GLU A 303 -28.98 -25.76 59.78
N GLN A 304 -29.03 -24.78 60.68
CA GLN A 304 -28.83 -23.38 60.30
C GLN A 304 -27.42 -23.18 59.74
N PRO A 305 -27.26 -22.53 58.57
CA PRO A 305 -25.94 -22.26 58.01
C PRO A 305 -25.14 -21.43 59.01
N ARG A 306 -23.87 -21.83 59.22
CA ARG A 306 -22.97 -21.17 60.18
C ARG A 306 -22.91 -19.66 59.90
N GLY A 307 -22.92 -18.83 60.95
CA GLY A 307 -22.87 -17.37 60.83
C GLY A 307 -21.75 -16.86 59.91
N ASP A 308 -20.59 -17.53 59.92
CA ASP A 308 -19.45 -17.24 59.05
C ASP A 308 -19.77 -17.31 57.54
N LEU A 309 -20.64 -18.24 57.11
CA LEU A 309 -21.06 -18.38 55.71
C LEU A 309 -21.93 -17.20 55.29
N LEU A 310 -22.90 -16.83 56.13
CA LEU A 310 -23.78 -15.68 55.90
C LEU A 310 -22.99 -14.38 55.88
N GLN A 311 -21.98 -14.24 56.76
CA GLN A 311 -21.09 -13.09 56.77
C GLN A 311 -20.30 -12.99 55.46
N ARG A 312 -19.71 -14.08 54.97
CA ARG A 312 -18.96 -14.08 53.70
C ARG A 312 -19.85 -13.80 52.48
N LEU A 313 -21.07 -14.34 52.45
CA LEU A 313 -22.05 -14.01 51.41
C LEU A 313 -22.46 -12.54 51.48
N GLY A 314 -22.59 -11.99 52.68
CA GLY A 314 -22.82 -10.58 52.92
C GLY A 314 -21.67 -9.70 52.43
N GLU A 315 -20.42 -10.05 52.76
CA GLU A 315 -19.21 -9.36 52.31
C GLU A 315 -19.08 -9.38 50.78
N LEU A 316 -19.40 -10.51 50.11
CA LEU A 316 -19.41 -10.57 48.65
C LEU A 316 -20.54 -9.76 48.02
N ALA A 317 -21.74 -9.78 48.60
CA ALA A 317 -22.87 -8.97 48.13
C ALA A 317 -22.60 -7.47 48.30
N GLN A 318 -21.98 -7.09 49.42
CA GLN A 318 -21.62 -5.70 49.76
C GLN A 318 -20.28 -5.25 49.16
N GLY A 319 -19.47 -6.19 48.63
CA GLY A 319 -18.23 -5.93 47.93
C GLY A 319 -18.43 -4.85 46.88
N GLY A 320 -17.55 -3.84 46.90
CA GLY A 320 -17.79 -2.50 46.34
C GLY A 320 -18.33 -2.48 44.90
N GLU A 321 -18.95 -1.36 44.53
CA GLU A 321 -19.38 -1.09 43.15
C GLU A 321 -18.23 -1.41 42.18
N GLY A 322 -18.46 -2.35 41.24
CA GLY A 322 -17.45 -2.83 40.30
C GLY A 322 -16.74 -4.15 40.63
N GLU A 323 -17.03 -4.83 41.74
CA GLU A 323 -16.52 -6.20 41.98
C GLU A 323 -17.36 -7.29 41.34
N LEU A 324 -18.68 -7.30 41.53
CA LEU A 324 -19.58 -8.25 40.86
C LEU A 324 -20.52 -7.53 39.88
N PRO A 325 -20.97 -8.18 38.80
CA PRO A 325 -22.08 -7.70 37.97
C PRO A 325 -23.36 -7.52 38.80
N ALA A 326 -24.20 -6.55 38.44
CA ALA A 326 -25.40 -6.23 39.21
C ALA A 326 -26.36 -7.44 39.35
N GLU A 327 -26.49 -8.25 38.31
CA GLU A 327 -27.32 -9.46 38.35
C GLU A 327 -26.74 -10.53 39.26
N ALA A 328 -25.44 -10.82 39.16
CA ALA A 328 -24.77 -11.76 40.06
C ALA A 328 -24.86 -11.32 41.53
N ARG A 329 -24.75 -10.02 41.82
CA ARG A 329 -24.97 -9.49 43.18
C ARG A 329 -26.38 -9.77 43.68
N ARG A 330 -27.41 -9.49 42.87
CA ARG A 330 -28.81 -9.77 43.23
C ARG A 330 -29.02 -11.24 43.56
N ARG A 331 -28.41 -12.14 42.78
CA ARG A 331 -28.47 -13.59 43.02
C ARG A 331 -27.72 -14.03 44.28
N VAL A 332 -26.57 -13.43 44.57
CA VAL A 332 -25.83 -13.67 45.83
C VAL A 332 -26.62 -13.13 47.04
N GLU A 333 -27.30 -12.00 46.91
CA GLU A 333 -28.20 -11.48 47.95
C GLU A 333 -29.43 -12.37 48.15
N GLU A 334 -30.06 -12.86 47.08
CA GLU A 334 -31.15 -13.84 47.14
C GLU A 334 -30.71 -15.11 47.86
N ALA A 335 -29.53 -15.64 47.50
CA ALA A 335 -28.95 -16.79 48.15
C ALA A 335 -28.74 -16.54 49.65
N ARG A 336 -28.26 -15.36 50.03
CA ARG A 336 -28.09 -14.98 51.44
C ARG A 336 -29.43 -14.97 52.18
N ARG A 337 -30.47 -14.33 51.60
CA ARG A 337 -31.82 -14.25 52.20
C ARG A 337 -32.49 -15.62 52.34
N GLN A 338 -32.28 -16.52 51.39
CA GLN A 338 -32.79 -17.90 51.46
C GLN A 338 -32.05 -18.70 52.53
N ALA A 339 -30.72 -18.57 52.61
CA ALA A 339 -29.91 -19.20 53.64
C ALA A 339 -30.28 -18.70 55.06
N GLU A 340 -30.56 -17.40 55.22
CA GLU A 340 -31.06 -16.81 56.48
C GLU A 340 -32.41 -17.42 56.92
N ARG A 341 -33.24 -17.85 55.97
CA ARG A 341 -34.54 -18.51 56.24
C ARG A 341 -34.41 -20.01 56.49
N GLY A 342 -33.21 -20.58 56.41
CA GLY A 342 -32.96 -22.02 56.50
C GLY A 342 -33.25 -22.79 55.20
N ASP A 343 -33.55 -22.10 54.08
CA ASP A 343 -33.74 -22.72 52.77
C ASP A 343 -32.38 -22.89 52.06
N VAL A 344 -31.65 -23.93 52.45
CA VAL A 344 -30.30 -24.24 51.94
C VAL A 344 -30.37 -24.62 50.45
N VAL A 345 -31.44 -25.29 50.02
CA VAL A 345 -31.62 -25.73 48.63
C VAL A 345 -31.85 -24.54 47.71
N GLY A 346 -32.76 -23.63 48.08
CA GLY A 346 -32.98 -22.38 47.35
C GLY A 346 -31.70 -21.57 47.23
N ALA A 347 -30.98 -21.39 48.36
CA ALA A 347 -29.73 -20.63 48.37
C ALA A 347 -28.65 -21.24 47.46
N GLY A 348 -28.57 -22.57 47.41
CA GLY A 348 -27.69 -23.29 46.48
C GLY A 348 -28.05 -23.07 45.01
N GLN A 349 -29.34 -23.03 44.67
CA GLN A 349 -29.81 -22.71 43.32
C GLN A 349 -29.45 -21.28 42.91
N ALA A 350 -29.72 -20.30 43.77
CA ALA A 350 -29.38 -18.90 43.51
C ALA A 350 -27.85 -18.68 43.35
N LEU A 351 -27.01 -19.37 44.12
CA LEU A 351 -25.55 -19.36 43.93
C LEU A 351 -25.13 -20.02 42.61
N THR A 352 -25.78 -21.11 42.22
CA THR A 352 -25.50 -21.79 40.95
C THR A 352 -25.84 -20.90 39.76
N GLU A 353 -26.95 -20.17 39.83
CA GLU A 353 -27.32 -19.17 38.81
C GLU A 353 -26.33 -18.00 38.78
N ALA A 354 -25.89 -17.50 39.94
CA ALA A 354 -24.83 -16.48 40.00
C ALA A 354 -23.51 -16.96 39.37
N LEU A 355 -23.15 -18.22 39.62
CA LEU A 355 -21.97 -18.86 39.02
C LEU A 355 -22.08 -18.98 37.50
N GLN A 356 -23.24 -19.40 36.98
CA GLN A 356 -23.47 -19.49 35.53
C GLN A 356 -23.36 -18.12 34.85
N GLU A 357 -23.85 -17.06 35.49
CA GLU A 357 -23.74 -15.69 34.97
C GLU A 357 -22.28 -15.23 34.90
N LEU A 358 -21.51 -15.49 35.97
CA LEU A 358 -20.09 -15.17 36.01
C LEU A 358 -19.27 -15.99 35.02
N GLU A 359 -19.53 -17.29 34.86
CA GLU A 359 -18.90 -18.13 33.84
C GLU A 359 -19.23 -17.63 32.43
N GLY A 360 -20.45 -17.13 32.20
CA GLY A 360 -20.84 -16.51 30.93
C GLY A 360 -20.05 -15.23 30.63
N LEU A 361 -19.84 -14.38 31.65
CA LEU A 361 -19.00 -13.19 31.55
C LEU A 361 -17.51 -13.53 31.37
N GLU A 362 -17.03 -14.60 32.01
CA GLU A 362 -15.67 -15.13 31.81
C GLU A 362 -15.45 -15.50 30.34
N ALA A 363 -16.41 -16.22 29.76
CA ALA A 363 -16.35 -16.62 28.35
C ALA A 363 -16.38 -15.41 27.41
N LEU A 364 -17.19 -14.38 27.69
CA LEU A 364 -17.26 -13.16 26.88
C LEU A 364 -15.97 -12.32 26.96
N THR A 365 -15.39 -12.16 28.16
CA THR A 365 -14.12 -11.45 28.32
C THR A 365 -12.96 -12.20 27.64
N ALA A 366 -12.93 -13.53 27.76
CA ALA A 366 -11.99 -14.38 27.02
C ALA A 366 -12.16 -14.23 25.49
N ASP A 367 -13.41 -14.11 25.00
CA ASP A 367 -13.70 -13.85 23.58
C ASP A 367 -13.10 -12.52 23.10
N GLU A 368 -13.33 -11.45 23.86
CA GLU A 368 -12.81 -10.13 23.51
C GLU A 368 -11.28 -10.13 23.42
N GLU A 369 -10.60 -10.73 24.41
CA GLU A 369 -9.15 -10.84 24.44
C GLU A 369 -8.61 -11.66 23.26
N ALA A 370 -9.25 -12.80 22.97
CA ALA A 370 -8.87 -13.68 21.87
C ALA A 370 -9.01 -12.97 20.50
N LEU A 371 -10.13 -12.26 20.29
CA LEU A 371 -10.37 -11.45 19.09
C LEU A 371 -9.37 -10.29 18.98
N ARG A 372 -9.08 -9.60 20.10
CA ARG A 372 -8.10 -8.49 20.13
C ARG A 372 -6.69 -9.00 19.82
N GLN A 373 -6.30 -10.17 20.31
CA GLN A 373 -5.02 -10.80 19.98
C GLN A 373 -4.95 -11.14 18.48
N ALA A 374 -6.01 -11.73 17.92
CA ALA A 374 -6.10 -12.04 16.50
C ALA A 374 -6.00 -10.77 15.64
N GLN A 375 -6.69 -9.69 16.03
CA GLN A 375 -6.62 -8.40 15.34
C GLN A 375 -5.19 -7.85 15.32
N ARG A 376 -4.48 -7.85 16.46
CA ARG A 376 -3.07 -7.42 16.52
C ARG A 376 -2.17 -8.25 15.61
N GLN A 377 -2.40 -9.56 15.54
CA GLN A 377 -1.61 -10.44 14.65
C GLN A 377 -1.89 -10.19 13.18
N VAL A 378 -3.14 -9.92 12.80
CA VAL A 378 -3.53 -9.51 11.44
C VAL A 378 -2.89 -8.16 11.08
N ALA A 379 -3.01 -7.17 11.95
CA ALA A 379 -2.42 -5.85 11.76
C ALA A 379 -0.89 -5.91 11.63
N ALA A 380 -0.20 -6.65 12.51
CA ALA A 380 1.26 -6.84 12.44
C ALA A 380 1.68 -7.56 11.14
N SER A 381 0.89 -8.51 10.67
CA SER A 381 1.15 -9.20 9.39
C SER A 381 0.96 -8.25 8.21
N ALA A 382 -0.09 -7.42 8.24
CA ALA A 382 -0.34 -6.40 7.23
C ALA A 382 0.79 -5.37 7.19
N GLU A 383 1.26 -4.89 8.35
CA GLU A 383 2.39 -3.97 8.45
C GLU A 383 3.67 -4.59 7.89
N ARG A 384 4.01 -5.84 8.24
CA ARG A 384 5.18 -6.52 7.68
C ARG A 384 5.09 -6.64 6.16
N ILE A 385 3.95 -7.04 5.61
CA ILE A 385 3.73 -7.09 4.15
C ILE A 385 3.84 -5.69 3.53
N ALA A 386 3.38 -4.65 4.22
CA ALA A 386 3.47 -3.27 3.78
C ALA A 386 4.90 -2.69 3.86
N GLN A 387 5.76 -3.15 4.76
CA GLN A 387 7.16 -2.69 4.78
C GLN A 387 8.02 -3.39 3.72
N GLY A 388 7.61 -4.59 3.29
CA GLY A 388 8.27 -5.34 2.23
C GLY A 388 9.59 -6.02 2.66
N PRO A 389 10.24 -6.76 1.73
CA PRO A 389 11.38 -7.62 2.03
C PRO A 389 12.66 -6.79 2.14
N GLY A 390 12.88 -6.22 3.31
CA GLY A 390 14.06 -5.40 3.63
C GLY A 390 14.01 -4.76 5.01
N ALA A 391 12.81 -4.63 5.57
CA ALA A 391 12.59 -4.15 6.93
C ALA A 391 12.28 -5.30 7.89
N ALA A 392 12.84 -6.49 7.67
CA ALA A 392 12.80 -7.49 8.73
C ALA A 392 13.49 -6.83 9.94
N PRO A 393 12.78 -6.60 11.07
CA PRO A 393 13.51 -6.46 12.31
C PRO A 393 14.36 -7.72 12.37
N GLU A 394 15.66 -7.57 12.60
CA GLU A 394 16.48 -8.71 13.01
C GLU A 394 15.61 -9.47 13.99
N GLU A 395 15.17 -10.66 13.57
CA GLU A 395 14.52 -11.55 14.50
C GLU A 395 15.57 -11.67 15.59
N GLU A 396 15.26 -11.06 16.74
CA GLU A 396 15.70 -11.52 18.05
C GLU A 396 15.44 -13.01 17.99
N SER A 397 16.43 -13.72 17.42
CA SER A 397 16.67 -15.10 17.70
C SER A 397 16.58 -15.10 19.22
N PRO A 398 15.67 -15.89 19.81
CA PRO A 398 15.76 -16.15 21.23
C PRO A 398 17.09 -16.84 21.39
N GLN A 399 18.14 -16.03 21.56
CA GLN A 399 19.49 -16.40 21.84
C GLN A 399 19.33 -16.96 23.23
N ALA A 400 19.06 -18.26 23.24
CA ALA A 400 19.75 -19.20 24.07
C ALA A 400 20.46 -18.48 25.22
N ALA A 401 19.68 -18.15 26.26
CA ALA A 401 20.17 -18.19 27.61
C ALA A 401 20.58 -19.66 27.86
N ARG A 402 21.69 -20.08 27.24
CA ARG A 402 22.60 -21.03 27.83
C ARG A 402 23.18 -20.29 29.02
N VAL A 403 22.41 -20.33 30.10
CA VAL A 403 22.98 -20.28 31.44
C VAL A 403 23.79 -21.57 31.54
N ASP A 404 25.06 -21.51 31.13
CA ASP A 404 26.04 -22.46 31.63
C ASP A 404 26.19 -22.14 33.13
N PRO A 405 25.83 -23.06 34.05
CA PRO A 405 26.08 -22.82 35.47
C PRO A 405 27.59 -22.94 35.71
N PRO A 406 28.30 -21.89 36.18
CA PRO A 406 29.64 -22.10 36.70
C PRO A 406 29.53 -22.95 37.97
N ALA A 407 30.29 -24.04 37.94
CA ALA A 407 30.42 -25.03 39.00
C ALA A 407 30.67 -24.39 40.37
N ARG A 408 29.98 -24.91 41.38
CA ARG A 408 30.32 -24.75 42.80
C ARG A 408 31.73 -25.26 43.05
N ALA A 409 32.61 -24.39 43.53
CA ALA A 409 33.78 -24.77 44.33
C ALA A 409 33.54 -24.31 45.79
N PRO A 410 33.89 -25.12 46.80
CA PRO A 410 33.72 -24.76 48.20
C PRO A 410 35.00 -24.10 48.76
N GLY A 411 34.82 -23.10 49.62
CA GLY A 411 35.86 -22.61 50.54
C GLY A 411 36.34 -21.19 50.26
N GLY A 412 36.13 -20.28 51.23
CA GLY A 412 36.66 -18.92 51.18
C GLY A 412 35.96 -17.98 52.16
N GLU A 413 36.34 -18.07 53.43
CA GLU A 413 36.00 -17.14 54.51
C GLU A 413 36.60 -15.73 54.33
N ARG A 414 35.91 -14.73 54.91
CA ARG A 414 36.33 -13.34 55.28
C ARG A 414 36.48 -12.36 54.10
N ALA A 415 36.19 -11.05 54.20
CA ALA A 415 36.05 -10.14 55.33
C ALA A 415 35.11 -8.98 54.95
N ALA A 416 34.47 -8.38 55.96
CA ALA A 416 33.78 -7.10 55.87
C ALA A 416 34.73 -5.94 55.53
N PRO A 417 34.19 -4.81 55.05
CA PRO A 417 34.31 -3.64 55.91
C PRO A 417 33.00 -2.84 56.07
N ARG A 418 32.86 -2.41 57.32
CA ARG A 418 32.03 -1.32 57.83
C ARG A 418 32.40 -0.01 57.14
N GLY A 419 31.40 0.78 56.76
CA GLY A 419 31.57 2.15 56.29
C GLY A 419 30.22 2.87 56.32
N GLU A 420 29.97 3.55 57.44
CA GLU A 420 28.95 4.59 57.60
C GLU A 420 29.18 5.75 56.62
N GLY A 421 28.10 6.36 56.16
CA GLY A 421 28.16 7.63 55.42
C GLY A 421 26.86 7.90 54.68
N GLY A 422 25.92 8.58 55.33
CA GLY A 422 24.66 8.98 54.72
C GLY A 422 24.85 10.00 53.59
N ALA A 423 23.95 9.93 52.61
CA ALA A 423 23.49 11.06 51.81
C ALA A 423 22.23 10.62 51.07
N GLU A 424 21.13 11.34 51.31
CA GLU A 424 19.88 11.26 50.54
C GLU A 424 20.15 11.47 49.04
N PRO A 425 19.50 10.73 48.13
CA PRO A 425 19.49 11.12 46.72
C PRO A 425 18.48 12.26 46.53
N ALA A 426 19.00 13.40 46.10
CA ALA A 426 18.19 14.53 45.64
C ALA A 426 17.34 14.12 44.41
N GLU A 427 16.07 14.51 44.44
CA GLU A 427 15.15 14.49 43.31
C GLU A 427 15.76 15.27 42.12
N GLY A 428 16.01 14.57 41.02
CA GLY A 428 16.43 15.18 39.77
C GLY A 428 15.22 15.70 38.97
N PRO A 429 15.32 16.85 38.29
CA PRO A 429 14.23 17.44 37.53
C PRO A 429 14.14 16.75 36.16
N HIS A 430 13.31 15.72 36.08
CA HIS A 430 12.90 15.13 34.81
C HIS A 430 11.39 15.22 34.64
N GLU A 431 10.91 16.45 34.65
CA GLU A 431 9.60 16.78 34.08
C GLU A 431 9.75 17.01 32.57
N GLY A 432 9.07 16.14 31.81
CA GLY A 432 8.37 16.50 30.57
C GLY A 432 9.18 17.08 29.42
N VAL A 433 9.61 16.22 28.48
CA VAL A 433 9.74 16.63 27.08
C VAL A 433 8.80 15.79 26.23
N GLN A 434 7.58 16.31 26.07
CA GLN A 434 6.66 15.85 25.03
C GLN A 434 7.21 16.26 23.65
N PRO A 435 7.34 15.34 22.68
CA PRO A 435 7.68 15.67 21.32
C PRO A 435 6.44 16.20 20.58
N GLY A 436 6.53 17.42 20.06
CA GLY A 436 5.58 17.92 19.07
C GLY A 436 4.87 19.20 19.45
N ARG A 437 5.58 20.34 19.39
CA ARG A 437 5.06 21.62 18.90
C ARG A 437 6.20 22.63 18.79
N GLY A 438 6.49 23.02 17.56
CA GLY A 438 7.45 24.08 17.26
C GLY A 438 7.19 24.59 15.85
N SER A 439 6.20 25.46 15.72
CA SER A 439 6.01 26.34 14.57
C SER A 439 7.16 27.36 14.55
N VAL A 440 7.93 27.37 13.48
CA VAL A 440 8.94 28.41 13.25
C VAL A 440 8.30 29.49 12.39
N GLU A 441 7.64 30.43 13.04
CA GLU A 441 7.48 31.77 12.49
C GLU A 441 8.31 32.74 13.33
N GLU A 442 9.02 33.60 12.62
CA GLU A 442 9.43 34.93 13.09
C GLU A 442 10.58 35.01 14.11
N LYS A 443 11.80 35.14 13.58
CA LYS A 443 12.82 36.13 14.02
C LYS A 443 14.04 36.09 13.10
N LEU A 444 13.89 36.65 11.90
CA LEU A 444 15.02 37.10 11.08
C LEU A 444 15.44 38.49 11.60
N GLY A 445 16.49 38.52 12.41
CA GLY A 445 17.20 39.76 12.74
C GLY A 445 17.93 40.33 11.52
N ALA A 446 18.18 41.65 11.56
CA ALA A 446 18.77 42.41 10.45
C ALA A 446 20.17 41.90 10.04
N PRO A 447 20.53 41.97 8.74
CA PRO A 447 21.79 41.45 8.23
C PRO A 447 22.96 42.36 8.62
N THR A 448 23.88 41.85 9.44
CA THR A 448 25.15 42.54 9.71
C THR A 448 26.21 42.19 8.67
N ARG A 449 27.00 43.21 8.32
CA ARG A 449 28.05 43.19 7.28
C ARG A 449 29.43 43.24 7.96
N ARG A 450 30.30 42.28 7.59
CA ARG A 450 31.79 42.31 7.71
C ARG A 450 32.35 42.29 9.15
N LEU A 451 33.56 41.83 9.45
CA LEU A 451 34.63 41.02 8.86
C LEU A 451 35.52 40.67 10.08
N ASP A 452 36.26 39.57 9.98
CA ASP A 452 37.49 39.28 10.73
C ASP A 452 37.40 39.08 12.26
N ALA A 453 37.09 37.85 12.67
CA ALA A 453 37.58 37.32 13.94
C ALA A 453 37.98 35.84 13.78
N ALA A 454 39.14 35.48 14.31
CA ALA A 454 39.77 34.18 14.21
C ALA A 454 38.89 33.05 14.77
N ARG A 455 38.99 31.88 14.13
CA ARG A 455 38.26 30.64 14.46
C ARG A 455 38.42 30.27 15.94
N ALA A 456 37.39 30.55 16.74
CA ALA A 456 37.20 29.91 18.04
C ALA A 456 36.66 28.49 17.80
N ARG A 457 37.47 27.48 18.12
CA ARG A 457 37.03 26.08 18.20
C ARG A 457 36.11 25.97 19.41
N SER A 458 34.79 25.80 19.21
CA SER A 458 33.92 25.40 20.31
C SER A 458 34.20 23.93 20.64
N ARG A 459 34.74 23.70 21.85
CA ARG A 459 34.84 22.39 22.47
C ARG A 459 33.48 22.09 23.07
N VAL A 460 32.72 21.20 22.44
CA VAL A 460 31.56 20.57 23.06
C VAL A 460 32.10 19.63 24.15
N ARG A 461 31.81 19.93 25.41
CA ARG A 461 32.15 19.09 26.56
C ARG A 461 31.03 18.06 26.72
N GLY A 462 31.10 16.98 25.96
CA GLY A 462 30.33 15.77 26.25
C GLY A 462 31.00 15.03 27.40
N GLN A 463 30.21 14.56 28.37
CA GLN A 463 30.68 13.59 29.35
C GLN A 463 31.05 12.30 28.60
N GLU A 464 32.31 11.89 28.72
CA GLU A 464 32.80 10.58 28.29
C GLU A 464 32.11 9.50 29.12
N GLY A 465 31.06 8.90 28.56
CA GLY A 465 30.65 7.57 28.97
C GLY A 465 31.68 6.59 28.44
N THR A 466 32.34 5.85 29.34
CA THR A 466 33.20 4.70 29.05
C THR A 466 32.37 3.58 28.44
N GLY A 467 32.03 3.74 27.17
CA GLY A 467 31.49 2.69 26.30
C GLY A 467 32.23 2.78 24.98
N ASP A 468 32.85 1.68 24.56
CA ASP A 468 33.55 1.62 23.28
C ASP A 468 32.64 2.10 22.16
N VAL A 469 33.01 3.23 21.54
CA VAL A 469 32.34 3.73 20.34
C VAL A 469 32.74 2.82 19.19
N GLN A 470 31.99 1.74 19.01
CA GLN A 470 32.05 0.93 17.80
C GLN A 470 31.36 1.69 16.66
N SER A 471 32.13 2.57 16.02
CA SER A 471 31.76 3.09 14.70
C SER A 471 32.03 2.00 13.66
N GLY A 472 31.05 1.12 13.45
CA GLY A 472 31.08 0.14 12.37
C GLY A 472 30.89 0.82 11.02
N GLU A 473 31.98 1.26 10.38
CA GLU A 473 31.95 1.62 8.97
C GLU A 473 31.80 0.33 8.17
N LEU A 474 30.58 0.05 7.72
CA LEU A 474 30.25 -1.15 6.95
C LEU A 474 30.82 -1.01 5.53
N VAL A 475 32.11 -1.32 5.39
CA VAL A 475 32.79 -1.46 4.10
C VAL A 475 32.29 -2.75 3.46
N GLY A 476 31.19 -2.65 2.71
CA GLY A 476 30.73 -3.74 1.87
C GLY A 476 31.83 -4.17 0.88
N PRO A 477 31.95 -5.46 0.56
CA PRO A 477 32.97 -5.95 -0.37
C PRO A 477 32.83 -5.20 -1.70
N ALA A 478 33.92 -4.58 -2.13
CA ALA A 478 33.99 -3.87 -3.40
C ALA A 478 33.52 -4.82 -4.51
N ARG A 479 32.33 -4.56 -5.07
CA ARG A 479 31.89 -5.27 -6.27
C ARG A 479 32.88 -4.91 -7.36
N LEU A 480 33.71 -5.88 -7.76
CA LEU A 480 34.58 -5.80 -8.91
C LEU A 480 33.73 -5.78 -10.18
N THR A 481 33.10 -4.65 -10.48
CA THR A 481 32.47 -4.43 -11.78
C THR A 481 33.57 -4.17 -12.79
N ARG A 482 33.70 -5.05 -13.79
CA ARG A 482 34.53 -4.79 -14.97
C ARG A 482 34.11 -3.45 -15.57
N VAL A 483 35.05 -2.52 -15.64
CA VAL A 483 34.88 -1.22 -16.29
C VAL A 483 34.51 -1.48 -17.74
N ARG A 484 33.25 -1.25 -18.11
CA ARG A 484 32.74 -1.40 -19.49
C ARG A 484 33.01 -0.16 -20.34
N THR A 485 33.54 0.91 -19.74
CA THR A 485 33.84 2.15 -20.43
C THR A 485 35.24 2.04 -21.04
N PRO A 486 35.39 2.09 -22.38
CA PRO A 486 36.72 2.09 -22.99
C PRO A 486 37.52 3.30 -22.51
N LEU A 487 38.82 3.11 -22.24
CA LEU A 487 39.72 4.22 -21.98
C LEU A 487 39.82 5.08 -23.25
N VAL A 488 39.13 6.21 -23.24
CA VAL A 488 39.25 7.21 -24.30
C VAL A 488 40.41 8.13 -23.93
N ARG A 489 41.40 8.27 -24.82
CA ARG A 489 42.44 9.29 -24.66
C ARG A 489 41.81 10.66 -24.82
N VAL A 490 41.74 11.40 -23.72
CA VAL A 490 41.15 12.74 -23.67
C VAL A 490 42.24 13.77 -23.91
N THR A 491 42.00 14.74 -24.79
CA THR A 491 42.95 15.82 -25.06
C THR A 491 43.00 16.82 -23.90
N ALA A 492 44.15 17.46 -23.68
CA ALA A 492 44.34 18.46 -22.62
C ALA A 492 43.35 19.65 -22.67
N ALA A 493 42.71 19.88 -23.83
CA ALA A 493 41.64 20.87 -23.97
C ALA A 493 40.34 20.45 -23.28
N VAL A 494 39.97 19.17 -23.33
CA VAL A 494 38.76 18.64 -22.68
C VAL A 494 38.95 18.56 -21.17
N VAL A 495 40.15 18.21 -20.70
CA VAL A 495 40.49 18.25 -19.27
C VAL A 495 40.35 19.68 -18.71
N ARG A 496 40.93 20.68 -19.40
CA ARG A 496 40.78 22.10 -19.01
C ARG A 496 39.33 22.57 -19.00
N ARG A 497 38.47 22.07 -19.92
CA ARG A 497 37.04 22.42 -19.97
C ARG A 497 36.25 21.77 -18.82
N ALA A 498 36.59 20.54 -18.46
CA ALA A 498 36.01 19.83 -17.32
C ALA A 498 36.39 20.52 -16.00
N ASP A 499 37.67 20.90 -15.83
CA ASP A 499 38.14 21.64 -14.65
C ASP A 499 37.48 23.02 -14.53
N ALA A 500 37.35 23.74 -15.64
CA ALA A 500 36.65 25.02 -15.67
C ALA A 500 35.15 24.88 -15.34
N TYR A 501 34.52 23.75 -15.68
CA TYR A 501 33.14 23.45 -15.33
C TYR A 501 33.00 23.09 -13.84
N LEU A 502 33.88 22.23 -13.32
CA LEU A 502 33.92 21.86 -11.91
C LEU A 502 34.22 23.04 -10.98
N ALA A 503 35.02 24.01 -11.44
CA ALA A 503 35.28 25.25 -10.71
C ALA A 503 34.04 26.16 -10.60
N ARG A 504 33.09 26.05 -11.54
CA ARG A 504 31.84 26.85 -11.55
C ARG A 504 30.72 26.19 -10.74
N VAL A 505 30.72 24.86 -10.64
CA VAL A 505 29.71 24.13 -9.87
C VAL A 505 30.12 24.11 -8.40
N ARG A 506 29.32 24.73 -7.52
CA ARG A 506 29.50 24.63 -6.06
C ARG A 506 29.27 23.18 -5.62
N VAL A 507 30.33 22.37 -5.62
CA VAL A 507 30.32 21.04 -5.00
C VAL A 507 30.23 21.24 -3.48
N PRO A 508 29.20 20.70 -2.81
CA PRO A 508 29.08 20.67 -1.36
C PRO A 508 30.37 20.16 -0.71
N ALA A 509 30.80 20.79 0.39
CA ALA A 509 32.14 20.59 0.97
C ALA A 509 32.39 19.14 1.42
N ASP A 510 31.35 18.45 1.87
CA ASP A 510 31.31 17.04 2.25
C ASP A 510 31.71 16.11 1.10
N ARG A 511 31.33 16.43 -0.15
CA ARG A 511 31.66 15.59 -1.31
C ARG A 511 33.03 15.83 -1.92
N ARG A 512 33.70 16.94 -1.61
CA ARG A 512 35.06 17.23 -2.13
C ARG A 512 36.10 16.26 -1.58
N ALA A 513 35.98 15.88 -0.31
CA ALA A 513 36.91 14.93 0.30
C ALA A 513 36.79 13.53 -0.32
N ALA A 514 35.57 13.09 -0.65
CA ALA A 514 35.32 11.81 -1.30
C ALA A 514 35.87 11.76 -2.74
N VAL A 515 35.63 12.83 -3.52
CA VAL A 515 36.15 12.93 -4.89
C VAL A 515 37.67 12.99 -4.89
N ARG A 516 38.28 13.75 -3.97
CA ARG A 516 39.75 13.84 -3.85
C ARG A 516 40.39 12.49 -3.51
N ARG A 517 39.88 11.76 -2.50
CA ARG A 517 40.40 10.43 -2.14
C ARG A 517 40.24 9.40 -3.26
N TYR A 518 39.18 9.51 -4.06
CA TYR A 518 38.99 8.63 -5.22
C TYR A 518 40.09 8.82 -6.26
N PHE A 519 40.42 10.06 -6.62
CA PHE A 519 41.47 10.34 -7.60
C PHE A 519 42.89 10.10 -7.05
N GLU A 520 43.14 10.36 -5.75
CA GLU A 520 44.42 10.02 -5.11
C GLU A 520 44.68 8.50 -5.12
N ARG A 521 43.66 7.66 -4.85
CA ARG A 521 43.78 6.19 -4.99
C ARG A 521 43.98 5.73 -6.43
N LEU A 522 43.43 6.45 -7.40
CA LEU A 522 43.59 6.12 -8.82
C LEU A 522 45.00 6.44 -9.33
N ALA A 523 45.65 7.47 -8.78
CA ALA A 523 47.01 7.88 -9.16
C ALA A 523 48.13 7.04 -8.50
N GLN A 524 47.81 6.30 -7.44
CA GLN A 524 48.74 5.37 -6.77
C GLN A 524 48.72 3.96 -7.38
N ARG A 525 47.88 3.73 -8.39
CA ARG A 525 47.87 2.53 -9.23
C ARG A 525 48.42 2.87 -10.60
#